data_AF-A0A931BUT2-F1
#
_entry.id   AF-A0A931BUT2-F1
#
_cell.length_a   1.000
_cell.length_b   1.000
_cell.length_c   1.000
_cell.angle_alpha   90.00
_cell.angle_beta   90.00
_cell.angle_gamma   90.00
#
_symmetry.space_group_name_H-M   'P 1'
#
loop_
_entity.id
_entity.type
_entity.pdbx_description
1 polymer ?
#
loop_
_entity_poly.entity_id
_entity_poly.type
_entity_poly.pdbx_seq_one_letter_code
_entity_poly.pdbx_strand_id
1 'polypeptide(L)'
;MLVQSKVSSPGRYLIRSGTAYLFQIRIPTALAQNRRIPPFRIGLGPISKRAAQQRADQLAVLARQAFAHAQARMMQIDGQMLGGITPLFQGDSLDEVLAEMRGFIRAAALLLDEPEPLPGPRRVADLAALKGVVTLERELRKDSAAAPLIADNADMLRARYHHDLGGVPASLPRSAPLAVPAQPVSTKPLFSQVADEYIAMRIGSDGADHKDIKYLGLRKRVFLEIVGDKPVDTYKQSDLQKFVNELQFWPANVTKRTDLGEMSVQEILEKNQDRHLQPLSRKTAEDGYVQNIRTMFRHGCTEHDYRYPFSDVKIRWPLGYRPSIPREGLSDQIKGEAFGSALPPDSSTRPCCRSSAT
;
A
#
# COMPACT_ATOMS: atom_id res chain seq x y z
N MET A 1 -2.25 52.52 -35.62
CA MET A 1 -2.90 51.93 -34.42
C MET A 1 -2.44 50.49 -34.29
N LEU A 2 -1.39 50.23 -33.51
CA LEU A 2 -0.91 48.88 -33.22
C LEU A 2 -1.74 48.32 -32.06
N VAL A 3 -2.57 47.33 -32.36
CA VAL A 3 -3.34 46.57 -31.37
C VAL A 3 -2.35 45.84 -30.47
N GLN A 4 -2.14 46.37 -29.26
CA GLN A 4 -1.41 45.67 -28.21
C GLN A 4 -2.23 44.43 -27.81
N SER A 5 -1.80 43.27 -28.30
CA SER A 5 -2.34 41.99 -27.89
C SER A 5 -2.06 41.81 -26.39
N LYS A 6 -3.12 41.71 -25.59
CA LYS A 6 -3.07 41.39 -24.16
C LYS A 6 -2.30 40.06 -24.00
N VAL A 7 -1.04 40.13 -23.59
CA VAL A 7 -0.24 38.95 -23.27
C VAL A 7 -0.85 38.29 -22.05
N SER A 8 -1.67 37.26 -22.28
CA SER A 8 -2.24 36.43 -21.22
C SER A 8 -1.10 35.90 -20.36
N SER A 9 -1.02 36.42 -19.13
CA SER A 9 -0.05 35.99 -18.14
C SER A 9 -0.13 34.47 -17.98
N PRO A 10 1.01 33.76 -17.95
CA PRO A 10 0.98 32.37 -17.53
C PRO A 10 0.45 32.36 -16.08
N GLY A 11 -0.47 31.46 -15.76
CA GLY A 11 -1.13 31.44 -14.47
C GLY A 11 -0.14 31.29 -13.32
N ARG A 12 -0.61 31.49 -12.09
CA ARG A 12 0.20 31.74 -10.87
C ARG A 12 1.37 30.75 -10.62
N TYR A 13 1.32 29.54 -11.15
CA TYR A 13 2.31 28.47 -10.97
C TYR A 13 3.02 28.04 -12.27
N LEU A 14 2.77 28.74 -13.38
CA LEU A 14 3.26 28.39 -14.70
C LEU A 14 4.31 29.41 -15.16
N ILE A 15 5.42 28.91 -15.69
CA ILE A 15 6.48 29.73 -16.30
C ILE A 15 6.74 29.19 -17.70
N ARG A 16 6.93 30.08 -18.67
CA ARG A 16 7.39 29.72 -20.00
C ARG A 16 8.91 29.80 -20.06
N SER A 17 9.56 28.73 -20.52
CA SER A 17 11.01 28.70 -20.76
C SER A 17 11.24 28.23 -22.19
N GLY A 18 11.47 29.19 -23.09
CA GLY A 18 11.57 28.93 -24.53
C GLY A 18 10.28 28.31 -25.11
N THR A 19 10.41 27.09 -25.63
CA THR A 19 9.33 26.28 -26.20
C THR A 19 8.61 25.40 -25.18
N ALA A 20 9.12 25.30 -23.96
CA ALA A 20 8.58 24.44 -22.91
C ALA A 20 7.91 25.25 -21.78
N TYR A 21 7.07 24.55 -21.02
CA TYR A 21 6.46 25.07 -19.81
C TYR A 21 7.08 24.45 -18.56
N LEU A 22 7.23 25.26 -17.51
CA LEU A 22 7.73 24.87 -16.21
C LEU A 22 6.65 25.15 -15.17
N PHE A 23 6.40 24.19 -14.29
CA PHE A 23 5.71 24.41 -13.04
C PHE A 23 6.68 25.04 -12.04
N GLN A 24 6.28 26.12 -11.37
CA GLN A 24 7.05 26.74 -10.29
C GLN A 24 6.18 27.03 -9.06
N ILE A 25 6.63 26.60 -7.88
CA ILE A 25 6.01 26.94 -6.60
C ILE A 25 7.05 27.29 -5.54
N ARG A 26 6.79 28.35 -4.75
CA ARG A 26 7.65 28.75 -3.64
C ARG A 26 7.40 27.86 -2.43
N ILE A 27 8.47 27.50 -1.73
CA ILE A 27 8.40 26.77 -0.46
C ILE A 27 7.94 27.76 0.62
N PRO A 28 6.93 27.43 1.45
CA PRO A 28 6.48 28.29 2.53
C PRO A 28 7.59 28.59 3.54
N THR A 29 7.65 29.81 4.06
CA THR A 29 8.65 30.25 5.04
C THR A 29 8.63 29.41 6.32
N ALA A 30 7.45 29.00 6.76
CA ALA A 30 7.26 28.13 7.91
C ALA A 30 7.93 26.76 7.75
N LEU A 31 7.98 26.22 6.52
CA LEU A 31 8.71 24.98 6.22
C LEU A 31 10.20 25.24 6.01
N ALA A 32 10.55 26.39 5.44
CA ALA A 32 11.92 26.76 5.16
C ALA A 32 12.75 27.16 6.40
N GLN A 33 12.17 27.15 7.61
CA GLN A 33 12.83 27.57 8.86
C GLN A 33 13.53 28.94 8.72
N ASN A 34 12.87 29.89 8.06
CA ASN A 34 13.41 31.22 7.72
C ASN A 34 14.66 31.24 6.80
N ARG A 35 15.04 30.11 6.22
CA ARG A 35 16.10 30.04 5.18
C ARG A 35 15.54 30.46 3.83
N ARG A 36 16.37 31.11 3.01
CA ARG A 36 16.02 31.40 1.61
C ARG A 36 16.23 30.16 0.74
N ILE A 37 15.16 29.40 0.54
CA ILE A 37 15.19 28.20 -0.32
C ILE A 37 14.64 28.54 -1.71
N PRO A 38 15.33 28.16 -2.80
CA PRO A 38 14.83 28.40 -4.15
C PRO A 38 13.48 27.70 -4.39
N PRO A 39 12.60 28.27 -5.23
CA PRO A 39 11.32 27.65 -5.55
C PRO A 39 11.51 26.31 -6.25
N PHE A 40 10.59 25.38 -6.04
CA PHE A 40 10.55 24.16 -6.83
C PHE A 40 10.20 24.48 -8.26
N ARG A 41 10.94 23.84 -9.18
CA ARG A 41 10.74 23.93 -10.62
C ARG A 41 10.68 22.53 -11.22
N ILE A 42 9.66 22.26 -12.01
CA ILE A 42 9.46 20.97 -12.69
C ILE A 42 9.10 21.26 -14.15
N GLY A 43 9.77 20.59 -15.08
CA GLY A 43 9.42 20.69 -16.50
C GLY A 43 8.13 19.94 -16.79
N LEU A 44 7.20 20.58 -17.50
CA LEU A 44 5.93 19.98 -17.93
C LEU A 44 6.00 19.37 -19.35
N GLY A 45 7.16 19.47 -20.00
CA GLY A 45 7.36 19.02 -21.38
C GLY A 45 6.71 19.92 -22.44
N PRO A 46 6.71 19.47 -23.71
CA PRO A 46 6.13 20.20 -24.84
C PRO A 46 4.61 19.99 -24.90
N ILE A 47 3.86 20.73 -24.08
CA ILE A 47 2.40 20.66 -24.04
C ILE A 47 1.77 22.02 -24.40
N SER A 48 0.49 21.99 -24.80
CA SER A 48 -0.24 23.23 -25.09
C SER A 48 -0.33 24.13 -23.86
N LYS A 49 -0.41 25.46 -24.05
CA LYS A 49 -0.53 26.43 -22.94
C LYS A 49 -1.66 26.07 -21.97
N ARG A 50 -2.82 25.66 -22.51
CA ARG A 50 -4.00 25.31 -21.72
C ARG A 50 -3.78 24.05 -20.88
N ALA A 51 -3.18 23.01 -21.47
CA ALA A 51 -2.82 21.79 -20.75
C ALA A 51 -1.76 22.08 -19.68
N ALA A 52 -0.76 22.92 -20.00
CA ALA A 52 0.26 23.34 -19.05
C ALA A 52 -0.31 24.09 -17.85
N GLN A 53 -1.30 24.95 -18.09
CA GLN A 53 -2.00 25.67 -17.04
C GLN A 53 -2.77 24.72 -16.11
N GLN A 54 -3.60 23.84 -16.68
CA GLN A 54 -4.36 22.86 -15.90
C GLN A 54 -3.44 21.97 -15.06
N ARG A 55 -2.34 21.50 -15.65
CA ARG A 55 -1.35 20.66 -14.98
C ARG A 55 -0.62 21.42 -13.86
N ALA A 56 -0.23 22.66 -14.11
CA ALA A 56 0.40 23.49 -13.08
C ALA A 56 -0.54 23.73 -11.89
N ASP A 57 -1.85 23.89 -12.13
CA ASP A 57 -2.84 24.07 -11.06
C ASP A 57 -3.05 22.78 -10.25
N GLN A 58 -3.11 21.61 -10.89
CA GLN A 58 -3.19 20.31 -10.21
C GLN A 58 -1.93 20.04 -9.35
N LEU A 59 -0.73 20.28 -9.91
CA LEU A 59 0.53 20.15 -9.18
C LEU A 59 0.61 21.14 -8.01
N ALA A 60 0.04 22.34 -8.15
CA ALA A 60 0.00 23.32 -7.06
C ALA A 60 -0.88 22.87 -5.88
N VAL A 61 -1.93 22.09 -6.13
CA VAL A 61 -2.76 21.49 -5.06
C VAL A 61 -1.96 20.42 -4.33
N LEU A 62 -1.36 19.48 -5.07
CA LEU A 62 -0.56 18.40 -4.48
C LEU A 62 0.66 18.93 -3.71
N ALA A 63 1.36 19.92 -4.26
CA ALA A 63 2.50 20.56 -3.60
C ALA A 63 2.09 21.24 -2.28
N ARG A 64 0.93 21.91 -2.26
CA ARG A 64 0.42 22.54 -1.03
C ARG A 64 0.02 21.52 0.03
N GLN A 65 -0.60 20.42 -0.37
CA GLN A 65 -0.89 19.32 0.55
C GLN A 65 0.39 18.73 1.12
N ALA A 66 1.41 18.51 0.28
CA ALA A 66 2.72 18.03 0.71
C ALA A 66 3.40 19.00 1.70
N PHE A 67 3.38 20.31 1.44
CA PHE A 67 3.91 21.31 2.37
C PHE A 67 3.20 21.27 3.73
N ALA A 68 1.87 21.16 3.74
CA ALA A 68 1.08 21.09 4.97
C ALA A 68 1.42 19.83 5.79
N HIS A 69 1.59 18.68 5.15
CA HIS A 69 2.00 17.44 5.83
C HIS A 69 3.42 17.56 6.42
N ALA A 70 4.37 18.11 5.66
CA ALA A 70 5.74 18.30 6.13
C ALA A 70 5.81 19.29 7.32
N GLN A 71 5.05 20.39 7.25
CA GLN A 71 4.95 21.36 8.33
C GLN A 71 4.33 20.75 9.60
N ALA A 72 3.24 19.98 9.46
CA ALA A 72 2.59 19.32 10.59
C ALA A 72 3.54 18.34 11.30
N ARG A 73 4.36 17.59 10.55
CA ARG A 73 5.39 16.71 11.13
C ARG A 73 6.44 17.51 11.89
N MET A 74 6.97 18.60 11.32
CA MET A 74 7.96 19.44 12.00
C MET A 74 7.43 20.02 13.32
N MET A 75 6.15 20.39 13.39
CA MET A 75 5.51 20.85 14.63
C MET A 75 5.29 19.74 15.67
N GLN A 76 5.25 18.47 15.26
CA GLN A 76 5.04 17.32 16.15
C GLN A 76 6.33 16.78 16.79
N ILE A 77 7.49 17.04 16.17
CA ILE A 77 8.81 16.69 16.74
C ILE A 77 9.04 17.43 18.08
N ASP A 78 8.38 18.58 18.30
CA ASP A 78 8.50 19.41 19.50
C ASP A 78 7.57 19.04 20.68
N GLY A 79 6.81 17.92 20.66
CA GLY A 79 6.11 17.55 21.90
C GLY A 79 5.10 16.39 21.97
N GLN A 80 4.62 15.79 20.87
CA GLN A 80 3.77 14.59 21.00
C GLN A 80 3.60 13.84 19.68
N MET A 81 3.99 12.55 19.68
CA MET A 81 3.77 11.63 18.57
C MET A 81 2.28 11.24 18.49
N LEU A 82 1.56 11.75 17.50
CA LEU A 82 0.25 11.22 17.12
C LEU A 82 0.45 9.89 16.38
N GLY A 83 0.27 8.79 17.11
CA GLY A 83 0.37 7.44 16.56
C GLY A 83 -0.63 7.21 15.43
N GLY A 84 -0.15 6.72 14.28
CA GLY A 84 -0.99 6.03 13.29
C GLY A 84 -0.97 6.53 11.85
N ILE A 85 -0.24 7.61 11.53
CA ILE A 85 -0.09 8.06 10.13
C ILE A 85 1.36 7.84 9.70
N THR A 86 1.60 6.92 8.76
CA THR A 86 2.91 6.80 8.10
C THR A 86 3.22 8.15 7.47
N PRO A 87 4.36 8.79 7.80
CA PRO A 87 4.65 10.11 7.30
C PRO A 87 4.87 10.04 5.78
N LEU A 88 4.30 11.01 5.06
CA LEU A 88 4.38 11.09 3.59
C LEU A 88 5.84 11.20 3.10
N PHE A 89 6.70 11.80 3.93
CA PHE A 89 8.14 11.93 3.72
C PHE A 89 8.87 11.37 4.94
N GLN A 90 9.95 10.64 4.75
CA GLN A 90 10.69 9.91 5.80
C GLN A 90 11.96 10.63 6.25
N GLY A 91 12.58 11.43 5.37
CA GLY A 91 13.80 12.20 5.66
C GLY A 91 13.86 12.85 7.04
N ASP A 92 15.04 12.80 7.65
CA ASP A 92 15.32 13.30 9.00
C ASP A 92 15.83 14.74 8.98
N SER A 93 16.34 15.20 7.83
CA SER A 93 16.74 16.59 7.60
C SER A 93 15.77 17.34 6.68
N LEU A 94 15.75 18.68 6.77
CA LEU A 94 14.95 19.52 5.88
C LEU A 94 15.32 19.29 4.40
N ASP A 95 16.60 19.10 4.10
CA ASP A 95 17.07 18.88 2.73
C ASP A 95 16.60 17.54 2.16
N GLU A 96 16.58 16.48 2.98
CA GLU A 96 16.02 15.16 2.61
C GLU A 96 14.52 15.25 2.38
N VAL A 97 13.77 15.90 3.28
CA VAL A 97 12.32 16.09 3.12
C VAL A 97 12.00 16.88 1.86
N LEU A 98 12.79 17.92 1.54
CA LEU A 98 12.61 18.70 0.31
C LEU A 98 12.99 17.90 -0.95
N ALA A 99 13.99 17.02 -0.87
CA ALA A 99 14.38 16.12 -1.95
C ALA A 99 13.28 15.08 -2.24
N GLU A 100 12.76 14.43 -1.19
CA GLU A 100 11.64 13.49 -1.30
C GLU A 100 10.38 14.17 -1.83
N MET A 101 10.05 15.36 -1.33
CA MET A 101 8.92 16.14 -1.81
C MET A 101 9.05 16.51 -3.29
N ARG A 102 10.26 16.88 -3.74
CA ARG A 102 10.53 17.13 -5.15
C ARG A 102 10.34 15.86 -5.98
N GLY A 103 10.78 14.70 -5.47
CA GLY A 103 10.56 13.40 -6.08
C GLY A 103 9.06 13.07 -6.21
N PHE A 104 8.30 13.27 -5.14
CA PHE A 104 6.86 13.06 -5.09
C PHE A 104 6.11 13.93 -6.12
N ILE A 105 6.39 15.24 -6.18
CA ILE A 105 5.71 16.13 -7.12
C ILE A 105 6.10 15.79 -8.57
N ARG A 106 7.35 15.36 -8.82
CA ARG A 106 7.76 14.86 -10.15
C ARG A 106 7.04 13.58 -10.54
N ALA A 107 6.91 12.62 -9.62
CA ALA A 107 6.15 11.39 -9.86
C ALA A 107 4.67 11.69 -10.13
N ALA A 108 4.07 12.61 -9.37
CA ALA A 108 2.71 13.06 -9.61
C ALA A 108 2.54 13.73 -10.98
N ALA A 109 3.53 14.50 -11.44
CA ALA A 109 3.50 15.10 -12.77
C ALA A 109 3.44 14.03 -13.89
N LEU A 110 4.16 12.92 -13.72
CA LEU A 110 4.10 11.77 -14.64
C LEU A 110 2.75 11.04 -14.58
N LEU A 111 2.18 10.87 -13.39
CA LEU A 111 0.87 10.23 -13.26
C LEU A 111 -0.28 11.06 -13.83
N LEU A 112 -0.16 12.38 -13.84
CA LEU A 112 -1.11 13.28 -14.51
C LEU A 112 -0.98 13.27 -16.05
N ASP A 113 0.02 12.58 -16.60
CA ASP A 113 0.13 12.27 -18.03
C ASP A 113 -0.61 10.97 -18.40
N GLU A 114 -0.81 10.06 -17.45
CA GLU A 114 -1.47 8.78 -17.72
C GLU A 114 -2.98 8.99 -17.95
N PRO A 115 -3.60 8.31 -18.94
CA PRO A 115 -5.05 8.32 -19.09
C PRO A 115 -5.69 7.83 -17.80
N GLU A 116 -6.70 8.58 -17.31
CA GLU A 116 -7.37 8.24 -16.05
C GLU A 116 -7.83 6.77 -16.13
N PRO A 117 -7.40 5.92 -15.18
CA PRO A 117 -7.73 4.51 -15.23
C PRO A 117 -9.24 4.35 -15.24
N LEU A 118 -9.75 3.49 -16.13
CA LEU A 118 -11.17 3.25 -16.26
C LEU A 118 -11.76 2.95 -14.88
N PRO A 119 -12.87 3.62 -14.50
CA PRO A 119 -13.48 3.41 -13.20
C PRO A 119 -13.80 1.92 -13.03
N GLY A 120 -13.47 1.36 -11.87
CA GLY A 120 -13.76 -0.05 -11.58
C GLY A 120 -15.26 -0.35 -11.74
N PRO A 121 -15.65 -1.61 -12.01
CA PRO A 121 -17.03 -1.98 -12.34
C PRO A 121 -18.06 -1.48 -11.31
N ARG A 122 -17.70 -1.50 -10.03
CA ARG A 122 -18.55 -0.96 -8.95
C ARG A 122 -18.78 0.54 -9.09
N ARG A 123 -17.72 1.31 -9.32
CA ARG A 123 -17.79 2.76 -9.49
C ARG A 123 -18.57 3.13 -10.76
N VAL A 124 -18.47 2.32 -11.82
CA VAL A 124 -19.31 2.47 -13.01
C VAL A 124 -20.78 2.24 -12.68
N ALA A 125 -21.10 1.18 -11.93
CA ALA A 125 -22.46 0.87 -11.51
C ALA A 125 -23.05 1.95 -10.60
N ASP A 126 -22.28 2.43 -9.62
CA ASP A 126 -22.71 3.50 -8.71
C ASP A 126 -22.97 4.80 -9.50
N LEU A 127 -22.09 5.16 -10.45
CA LEU A 127 -22.28 6.32 -11.33
C LEU A 127 -23.49 6.16 -12.26
N ALA A 128 -23.73 4.95 -12.77
CA ALA A 128 -24.90 4.66 -13.59
C ALA A 128 -26.21 4.77 -12.78
N ALA A 129 -26.22 4.27 -11.54
CA ALA A 129 -27.35 4.40 -10.63
C ALA A 129 -27.63 5.88 -10.28
N LEU A 130 -26.59 6.67 -9.98
CA LEU A 130 -26.72 8.12 -9.76
C LEU A 130 -27.33 8.84 -10.97
N LYS A 131 -26.84 8.54 -12.18
CA LYS A 131 -27.42 9.08 -13.42
C LYS A 131 -28.88 8.66 -13.60
N GLY A 132 -29.23 7.43 -13.22
CA GLY A 132 -30.59 6.91 -13.23
C GLY A 132 -31.53 7.70 -12.33
N VAL A 133 -31.12 7.96 -11.08
CA VAL A 133 -31.89 8.79 -10.14
C VAL A 133 -32.12 10.20 -10.70
N VAL A 134 -31.07 10.86 -11.18
CA VAL A 134 -31.18 12.23 -11.71
C VAL A 134 -32.10 12.28 -12.93
N THR A 135 -32.02 11.28 -13.81
CA THR A 135 -32.86 11.20 -15.01
C THR A 135 -34.33 10.95 -14.64
N LEU A 136 -34.59 10.04 -13.70
CA LEU A 136 -35.92 9.76 -13.18
C LEU A 136 -36.56 11.00 -12.55
N GLU A 137 -35.85 11.70 -11.67
CA GLU A 137 -36.33 12.93 -11.03
C GLU A 137 -36.52 14.09 -12.03
N ARG A 138 -35.81 14.06 -13.16
CA ARG A 138 -36.02 15.02 -14.25
C ARG A 138 -37.29 14.69 -15.05
N GLU A 139 -37.59 13.42 -15.27
CA GLU A 139 -38.81 12.99 -15.96
C GLU A 139 -40.05 13.21 -15.10
N LEU A 140 -39.99 12.92 -13.80
CA LEU A 140 -41.14 13.14 -12.89
C LEU A 140 -41.52 14.60 -12.73
N ARG A 141 -40.55 15.52 -12.88
CA ARG A 141 -40.82 16.97 -12.92
C ARG A 141 -41.61 17.44 -14.13
N LYS A 142 -41.84 16.59 -15.14
CA LYS A 142 -42.62 16.94 -16.33
C LYS A 142 -44.12 16.72 -16.14
N ASP A 143 -44.56 16.21 -14.99
CA ASP A 143 -45.96 15.93 -14.65
C ASP A 143 -46.70 15.24 -15.82
N SER A 144 -47.68 15.90 -16.43
CA SER A 144 -48.49 15.38 -17.56
C SER A 144 -47.72 15.07 -18.84
N ALA A 145 -46.48 15.53 -18.98
CA ALA A 145 -45.59 15.25 -20.11
C ALA A 145 -44.50 14.20 -19.79
N ALA A 146 -44.55 13.58 -18.61
CA ALA A 146 -43.68 12.46 -18.25
C ALA A 146 -44.05 11.20 -19.07
N ALA A 147 -43.04 10.40 -19.41
CA ALA A 147 -43.30 9.10 -20.04
C ALA A 147 -44.15 8.22 -19.10
N PRO A 148 -45.33 7.73 -19.52
CA PRO A 148 -46.28 7.06 -18.62
C PRO A 148 -45.64 5.89 -17.85
N LEU A 149 -44.87 5.05 -18.56
CA LEU A 149 -44.15 3.91 -17.96
C LEU A 149 -43.13 4.29 -16.88
N ILE A 150 -42.56 5.51 -16.93
CA ILE A 150 -41.59 5.98 -15.94
C ILE A 150 -42.33 6.56 -14.73
N ALA A 151 -43.42 7.30 -14.96
CA ALA A 151 -44.27 7.83 -13.90
C ALA A 151 -44.94 6.71 -13.10
N ASP A 152 -45.49 5.70 -13.78
CA ASP A 152 -46.20 4.58 -13.17
C ASP A 152 -45.29 3.66 -12.35
N ASN A 153 -43.99 3.62 -12.66
CA ASN A 153 -43.00 2.76 -12.00
C ASN A 153 -41.98 3.55 -11.14
N ALA A 154 -42.25 4.82 -10.85
CA ALA A 154 -41.31 5.74 -10.22
C ALA A 154 -40.72 5.21 -8.91
N ASP A 155 -41.56 4.70 -8.01
CA ASP A 155 -41.14 4.24 -6.70
C ASP A 155 -40.30 2.96 -6.77
N MET A 156 -40.63 2.07 -7.71
CA MET A 156 -39.85 0.86 -7.98
C MET A 156 -38.46 1.22 -8.53
N LEU A 157 -38.39 2.16 -9.47
CA LEU A 157 -37.13 2.63 -10.06
C LEU A 157 -36.26 3.34 -9.02
N ARG A 158 -36.84 4.18 -8.15
CA ARG A 158 -36.12 4.79 -7.03
C ARG A 158 -35.55 3.73 -6.09
N ALA A 159 -36.38 2.81 -5.62
CA ALA A 159 -35.95 1.74 -4.71
C ALA A 159 -34.79 0.93 -5.31
N ARG A 160 -34.86 0.65 -6.62
CA ARG A 160 -33.79 -0.04 -7.33
C ARG A 160 -32.49 0.76 -7.42
N TYR A 161 -32.54 2.03 -7.83
CA TYR A 161 -31.32 2.84 -7.89
C TYR A 161 -30.71 3.05 -6.51
N HIS A 162 -31.52 3.20 -5.46
CA HIS A 162 -31.04 3.28 -4.07
C HIS A 162 -30.43 1.96 -3.60
N HIS A 163 -30.99 0.82 -3.98
CA HIS A 163 -30.42 -0.50 -3.70
C HIS A 163 -29.07 -0.71 -4.42
N ASP A 164 -28.98 -0.29 -5.69
CA ASP A 164 -27.75 -0.35 -6.48
C ASP A 164 -26.65 0.55 -5.89
N LEU A 165 -27.01 1.71 -5.30
CA LEU A 165 -26.11 2.57 -4.53
C LEU A 165 -25.70 1.98 -3.17
N GLY A 166 -26.55 1.16 -2.55
CA GLY A 166 -26.44 0.71 -1.17
C GLY A 166 -25.71 -0.62 -0.92
N GLY A 167 -25.52 -1.48 -1.93
CA GLY A 167 -24.67 -2.65 -1.68
C GLY A 167 -24.67 -3.79 -2.68
N VAL A 168 -25.69 -4.00 -3.51
CA VAL A 168 -25.67 -5.11 -4.49
C VAL A 168 -26.44 -4.65 -5.73
N PRO A 169 -25.87 -4.66 -6.95
CA PRO A 169 -26.67 -4.39 -8.13
C PRO A 169 -27.74 -5.48 -8.24
N ALA A 170 -29.02 -5.10 -8.18
CA ALA A 170 -30.12 -6.02 -8.39
C ALA A 170 -30.07 -6.48 -9.86
N SER A 171 -29.71 -7.75 -10.07
CA SER A 171 -29.83 -8.42 -11.35
C SER A 171 -31.27 -8.29 -11.85
N LEU A 172 -31.47 -7.78 -13.06
CA LEU A 172 -32.76 -7.78 -13.75
C LEU A 172 -33.39 -9.19 -13.69
N PRO A 173 -34.72 -9.33 -13.58
CA PRO A 173 -35.38 -10.60 -13.84
C PRO A 173 -35.03 -11.01 -15.28
N ARG A 174 -34.22 -12.07 -15.38
CA ARG A 174 -33.69 -12.61 -16.62
C ARG A 174 -34.81 -13.34 -17.34
N SER A 175 -35.43 -12.67 -18.30
CA SER A 175 -36.23 -13.34 -19.33
C SER A 175 -35.31 -14.24 -20.16
N ALA A 176 -35.50 -15.56 -20.00
CA ALA A 176 -34.88 -16.67 -20.71
C ALA A 176 -33.32 -16.79 -20.66
N PRO A 177 -32.76 -18.01 -20.54
CA PRO A 177 -31.32 -18.19 -20.40
C PRO A 177 -30.61 -18.01 -21.75
N LEU A 178 -30.27 -16.78 -22.11
CA LEU A 178 -29.12 -16.55 -22.98
C LEU A 178 -27.88 -16.99 -22.20
N ALA A 179 -27.21 -18.06 -22.62
CA ALA A 179 -25.99 -18.59 -22.01
C ALA A 179 -25.13 -17.46 -21.44
N VAL A 180 -24.80 -17.53 -20.15
CA VAL A 180 -23.80 -16.63 -19.55
C VAL A 180 -22.53 -16.87 -20.37
N PRO A 181 -21.97 -15.88 -21.10
CA PRO A 181 -20.63 -16.08 -21.63
C PRO A 181 -19.75 -16.33 -20.41
N ALA A 182 -19.12 -17.50 -20.36
CA ALA A 182 -18.14 -17.83 -19.34
C ALA A 182 -17.22 -16.62 -19.16
N GLN A 183 -17.02 -16.18 -17.92
CA GLN A 183 -16.08 -15.10 -17.65
C GLN A 183 -14.78 -15.42 -18.39
N PRO A 184 -14.17 -14.45 -19.11
CA PRO A 184 -12.94 -14.73 -19.83
C PRO A 184 -11.95 -15.30 -18.82
N VAL A 185 -11.62 -16.58 -18.99
CA VAL A 185 -10.63 -17.27 -18.16
C VAL A 185 -9.35 -16.48 -18.36
N SER A 186 -8.82 -15.88 -17.30
CA SER A 186 -7.57 -15.16 -17.40
C SER A 186 -6.52 -16.08 -18.01
N THR A 187 -5.76 -15.55 -18.97
CA THR A 187 -4.66 -16.26 -19.63
C THR A 187 -3.34 -16.08 -18.89
N LYS A 188 -3.34 -15.34 -17.77
CA LYS A 188 -2.15 -15.10 -16.95
C LYS A 188 -1.84 -16.32 -16.08
N PRO A 189 -0.57 -16.54 -15.70
CA PRO A 189 -0.19 -17.66 -14.86
C PRO A 189 -0.89 -17.61 -13.51
N LEU A 190 -0.97 -18.77 -12.86
CA LEU A 190 -1.39 -18.87 -11.47
C LEU A 190 -0.34 -18.23 -10.55
N PHE A 191 -0.78 -17.73 -9.40
CA PHE A 191 0.15 -17.20 -8.41
C PHE A 191 1.13 -18.29 -7.93
N SER A 192 0.68 -19.54 -7.80
CA SER A 192 1.57 -20.65 -7.45
C SER A 192 2.78 -20.75 -8.39
N GLN A 193 2.56 -20.64 -9.70
CA GLN A 193 3.60 -20.71 -10.74
C GLN A 193 4.59 -19.54 -10.60
N VAL A 194 4.08 -18.31 -10.52
CA VAL A 194 4.92 -17.11 -10.35
C VAL A 194 5.72 -17.14 -9.04
N ALA A 195 5.11 -17.66 -7.97
CA ALA A 195 5.79 -17.80 -6.69
C ALA A 195 6.89 -18.88 -6.73
N ASP A 196 6.70 -19.97 -7.49
CA ASP A 196 7.73 -20.99 -7.68
C ASP A 196 8.91 -20.46 -8.51
N GLU A 197 8.64 -19.67 -9.56
CA GLU A 197 9.68 -18.99 -10.33
C GLU A 197 10.52 -18.07 -9.44
N TYR A 198 9.87 -17.26 -8.58
CA TYR A 198 10.58 -16.41 -7.63
C TYR A 198 11.44 -17.23 -6.64
N ILE A 199 10.89 -18.33 -6.11
CA ILE A 199 11.63 -19.20 -5.19
C ILE A 199 12.81 -19.87 -5.92
N ALA A 200 12.63 -20.34 -7.15
CA ALA A 200 13.69 -20.92 -7.96
C ALA A 200 14.81 -19.91 -8.24
N MET A 201 14.47 -18.65 -8.56
CA MET A 201 15.45 -17.56 -8.72
C MET A 201 16.22 -17.32 -7.42
N ARG A 202 15.55 -17.33 -6.26
CA ARG A 202 16.21 -17.18 -4.95
C ARG A 202 17.10 -18.38 -4.61
N ILE A 203 16.70 -19.60 -4.95
CA ILE A 203 17.55 -20.80 -4.82
C ILE A 203 18.80 -20.67 -5.70
N GLY A 204 18.65 -20.22 -6.95
CA GLY A 204 19.78 -20.01 -7.86
C GLY A 204 20.76 -18.92 -7.38
N SER A 205 20.26 -17.89 -6.69
CA SER A 205 21.06 -16.75 -6.23
C SER A 205 21.69 -16.97 -4.85
N ASP A 206 20.94 -17.51 -3.89
CA ASP A 206 21.36 -17.63 -2.49
C ASP A 206 21.75 -19.07 -2.09
N GLY A 207 21.45 -20.07 -2.93
CA GLY A 207 21.59 -21.49 -2.63
C GLY A 207 20.34 -22.13 -2.02
N ALA A 208 20.16 -23.43 -2.27
CA ALA A 208 18.98 -24.19 -1.83
C ALA A 208 18.83 -24.28 -0.30
N ASP A 209 19.95 -24.31 0.42
CA ASP A 209 19.98 -24.42 1.88
C ASP A 209 19.81 -23.08 2.61
N HIS A 210 19.60 -21.98 1.87
CA HIS A 210 19.40 -20.68 2.49
C HIS A 210 18.13 -20.68 3.36
N LYS A 211 18.29 -20.31 4.64
CA LYS A 211 17.24 -20.37 5.68
C LYS A 211 15.90 -19.77 5.27
N ASP A 212 15.92 -18.75 4.42
CA ASP A 212 14.71 -18.03 4.00
C ASP A 212 13.89 -18.78 2.95
N ILE A 213 14.49 -19.69 2.17
CA ILE A 213 13.79 -20.50 1.16
C ILE A 213 12.68 -21.34 1.81
N LYS A 214 12.98 -21.98 2.95
CA LYS A 214 12.00 -22.74 3.73
C LYS A 214 10.82 -21.85 4.17
N TYR A 215 11.09 -20.62 4.60
CA TYR A 215 10.03 -19.69 5.02
C TYR A 215 9.23 -19.15 3.84
N LEU A 216 9.85 -18.95 2.67
CA LEU A 216 9.14 -18.55 1.45
C LEU A 216 8.13 -19.62 1.05
N GLY A 217 8.53 -20.89 1.02
CA GLY A 217 7.63 -22.01 0.71
C GLY A 217 6.46 -22.11 1.70
N LEU A 218 6.73 -21.98 3.01
CA LEU A 218 5.67 -21.97 4.03
C LEU A 218 4.69 -20.81 3.83
N ARG A 219 5.20 -19.58 3.64
CA ARG A 219 4.37 -18.38 3.51
C ARG A 219 3.51 -18.43 2.24
N LYS A 220 4.09 -18.92 1.12
CA LYS A 220 3.36 -19.21 -0.11
C LYS A 220 2.21 -20.18 0.15
N ARG A 221 2.50 -21.34 0.76
CA ARG A 221 1.50 -22.38 1.06
C ARG A 221 0.33 -21.84 1.89
N VAL A 222 0.65 -21.15 2.99
CA VAL A 222 -0.36 -20.55 3.89
C VAL A 222 -1.24 -19.56 3.15
N PHE A 223 -0.68 -18.73 2.28
CA PHE A 223 -1.47 -17.81 1.46
C PHE A 223 -2.40 -18.54 0.49
N LEU A 224 -1.89 -19.56 -0.21
CA LEU A 224 -2.67 -20.33 -1.18
C LEU A 224 -3.83 -21.11 -0.53
N GLU A 225 -3.62 -21.71 0.65
CA GLU A 225 -4.70 -22.44 1.34
C GLU A 225 -5.80 -21.53 1.90
N ILE A 226 -5.45 -20.29 2.29
CA ILE A 226 -6.42 -19.32 2.83
C ILE A 226 -7.20 -18.60 1.71
N VAL A 227 -6.49 -18.15 0.67
CA VAL A 227 -7.04 -17.26 -0.36
C VAL A 227 -7.46 -18.03 -1.61
N GLY A 228 -6.83 -19.17 -1.87
CA GLY A 228 -6.94 -19.92 -3.11
C GLY A 228 -5.86 -19.51 -4.13
N ASP A 229 -5.51 -20.46 -4.98
CA ASP A 229 -4.65 -20.21 -6.14
C ASP A 229 -5.50 -19.67 -7.30
N LYS A 230 -5.14 -18.51 -7.80
CA LYS A 230 -5.86 -17.81 -8.85
C LYS A 230 -4.87 -17.26 -9.88
N PRO A 231 -5.31 -16.92 -11.09
CA PRO A 231 -4.49 -16.14 -12.01
C PRO A 231 -4.09 -14.81 -11.38
N VAL A 232 -2.84 -14.41 -11.57
CA VAL A 232 -2.21 -13.27 -10.86
C VAL A 232 -2.93 -11.93 -11.04
N ASP A 233 -3.63 -11.73 -12.16
CA ASP A 233 -4.41 -10.53 -12.48
C ASP A 233 -5.83 -10.53 -11.88
N THR A 234 -6.26 -11.63 -11.27
CA THR A 234 -7.60 -11.75 -10.67
C THR A 234 -7.62 -11.48 -9.16
N TYR A 235 -6.45 -11.39 -8.51
CA TYR A 235 -6.34 -11.05 -7.10
C TYR A 235 -6.76 -9.60 -6.84
N LYS A 236 -7.42 -9.39 -5.69
CA LYS A 236 -7.94 -8.08 -5.26
C LYS A 236 -7.42 -7.73 -3.88
N GLN A 237 -7.54 -6.46 -3.51
CA GLN A 237 -7.24 -6.00 -2.14
C GLN A 237 -7.98 -6.80 -1.05
N SER A 238 -9.21 -7.23 -1.33
CA SER A 238 -10.00 -8.06 -0.41
C SER A 238 -9.34 -9.40 -0.10
N ASP A 239 -8.57 -9.97 -1.03
CA ASP A 239 -7.85 -11.22 -0.82
C ASP A 239 -6.72 -11.04 0.20
N LEU A 240 -5.98 -9.94 0.12
CA LEU A 240 -4.92 -9.62 1.08
C LEU A 240 -5.50 -9.28 2.47
N GLN A 241 -6.68 -8.64 2.50
CA GLN A 241 -7.38 -8.39 3.76
C GLN A 241 -7.93 -9.68 4.38
N LYS A 242 -8.50 -10.59 3.58
CA LYS A 242 -8.92 -11.94 4.03
C LYS A 242 -7.73 -12.68 4.62
N PHE A 243 -6.59 -12.68 3.92
CA PHE A 243 -5.37 -13.31 4.38
C PHE A 243 -4.95 -12.83 5.77
N VAL A 244 -4.93 -11.51 6.01
CA VAL A 244 -4.57 -10.94 7.31
C VAL A 244 -5.64 -11.19 8.39
N ASN A 245 -6.91 -11.27 8.01
CA ASN A 245 -7.98 -11.60 8.94
C ASN A 245 -7.92 -13.05 9.43
N GLU A 246 -7.50 -13.98 8.59
CA GLU A 246 -7.33 -15.39 8.99
C GLU A 246 -5.99 -15.62 9.70
N LEU A 247 -4.92 -14.99 9.22
CA LEU A 247 -3.57 -15.17 9.74
C LEU A 247 -3.42 -14.72 11.21
N GLN A 248 -4.37 -13.97 11.78
CA GLN A 248 -4.37 -13.64 13.22
C GLN A 248 -4.55 -14.89 14.11
N PHE A 249 -5.13 -15.97 13.59
CA PHE A 249 -5.27 -17.25 14.28
C PHE A 249 -4.09 -18.19 14.00
N TRP A 250 -3.15 -17.78 13.15
CA TRP A 250 -1.97 -18.59 12.88
C TRP A 250 -0.98 -18.55 14.06
N PRO A 251 -0.54 -19.71 14.59
CA PRO A 251 0.33 -19.75 15.75
C PRO A 251 1.75 -19.26 15.44
N ALA A 252 2.42 -18.69 16.42
CA ALA A 252 3.84 -18.41 16.36
C ALA A 252 4.65 -19.72 16.41
N ASN A 253 5.80 -19.72 15.72
CA ASN A 253 6.76 -20.82 15.70
C ASN A 253 6.19 -22.16 15.20
N VAL A 254 5.27 -22.16 14.24
CA VAL A 254 4.66 -23.40 13.68
C VAL A 254 5.71 -24.42 13.25
N THR A 255 6.80 -23.99 12.61
CA THR A 255 7.88 -24.89 12.18
C THR A 255 8.64 -25.59 13.30
N LYS A 256 8.48 -25.13 14.56
CA LYS A 256 9.10 -25.72 15.76
C LYS A 256 8.13 -26.59 16.55
N ARG A 257 6.84 -26.62 16.16
CA ARG A 257 5.76 -27.32 16.84
C ARG A 257 5.53 -28.66 16.15
N THR A 258 5.91 -29.74 16.81
CA THR A 258 5.77 -31.11 16.27
C THR A 258 4.31 -31.52 16.15
N ASP A 259 3.44 -31.01 17.01
CA ASP A 259 1.98 -31.26 17.05
C ASP A 259 1.20 -30.65 15.88
N LEU A 260 1.82 -29.73 15.11
CA LEU A 260 1.21 -29.05 13.96
C LEU A 260 1.89 -29.39 12.63
N GLY A 261 2.89 -30.28 12.63
CA GLY A 261 3.76 -30.51 11.47
C GLY A 261 3.05 -31.14 10.26
N GLU A 262 2.05 -31.98 10.51
CA GLU A 262 1.31 -32.72 9.46
C GLU A 262 -0.08 -32.13 9.18
N MET A 263 -0.53 -31.16 9.97
CA MET A 263 -1.84 -30.54 9.82
C MET A 263 -1.86 -29.58 8.63
N SER A 264 -2.99 -29.53 7.93
CA SER A 264 -3.25 -28.50 6.91
C SER A 264 -3.39 -27.12 7.56
N VAL A 265 -3.29 -26.06 6.74
CA VAL A 265 -3.42 -24.69 7.25
C VAL A 265 -4.81 -24.45 7.82
N GLN A 266 -5.84 -25.00 7.18
CA GLN A 266 -7.23 -24.87 7.64
C GLN A 266 -7.43 -25.53 9.01
N GLU A 267 -6.95 -26.76 9.20
CA GLU A 267 -7.05 -27.46 10.48
C GLU A 267 -6.31 -26.72 11.60
N ILE A 268 -5.14 -26.11 11.31
CA ILE A 268 -4.40 -25.30 12.28
C ILE A 268 -5.20 -24.04 12.67
N LEU A 269 -5.80 -23.36 11.69
CA LEU A 269 -6.60 -22.16 11.93
C LEU A 269 -7.85 -22.49 12.75
N GLU A 270 -8.55 -23.59 12.43
CA GLU A 270 -9.71 -24.09 13.17
C GLU A 270 -9.33 -24.46 14.61
N LYS A 271 -8.26 -25.25 14.78
CA LYS A 271 -7.75 -25.65 16.09
C LYS A 271 -7.41 -24.44 16.96
N ASN A 272 -6.88 -23.38 16.37
CA ASN A 272 -6.44 -22.18 17.10
C ASN A 272 -7.39 -20.98 16.98
N GLN A 273 -8.69 -21.21 16.69
CA GLN A 273 -9.68 -20.11 16.61
C GLN A 273 -9.83 -19.35 17.94
N ASP A 274 -9.72 -20.07 19.06
CA ASP A 274 -9.74 -19.52 20.42
C ASP A 274 -8.41 -18.85 20.82
N ARG A 275 -7.36 -19.00 19.99
CA ARG A 275 -6.00 -18.48 20.20
C ARG A 275 -5.34 -18.99 21.47
N HIS A 276 -5.64 -20.23 21.87
CA HIS A 276 -4.94 -20.88 22.98
C HIS A 276 -3.44 -21.04 22.71
N LEU A 277 -3.04 -21.14 21.43
CA LEU A 277 -1.64 -21.06 21.03
C LEU A 277 -1.22 -19.61 20.78
N GLN A 278 -0.02 -19.26 21.25
CA GLN A 278 0.53 -17.91 21.10
C GLN A 278 0.44 -17.41 19.64
N PRO A 279 -0.25 -16.30 19.37
CA PRO A 279 -0.44 -15.78 18.01
C PRO A 279 0.84 -15.12 17.48
N LEU A 280 0.90 -14.95 16.15
CA LEU A 280 1.96 -14.19 15.50
C LEU A 280 2.05 -12.75 16.04
N SER A 281 3.27 -12.19 16.02
CA SER A 281 3.42 -10.75 16.20
C SER A 281 2.95 -10.02 14.94
N ARG A 282 2.40 -8.81 15.10
CA ARG A 282 1.98 -7.98 13.96
C ARG A 282 3.13 -7.77 12.99
N LYS A 283 4.32 -7.45 13.50
CA LYS A 283 5.53 -7.24 12.69
C LYS A 283 5.90 -8.48 11.87
N THR A 284 5.76 -9.68 12.45
CA THR A 284 6.01 -10.94 11.71
C THR A 284 4.99 -11.17 10.61
N ALA A 285 3.71 -10.84 10.84
CA ALA A 285 2.67 -10.96 9.81
C ALA A 285 2.89 -9.94 8.67
N GLU A 286 3.25 -8.71 9.00
CA GLU A 286 3.48 -7.61 8.06
C GLU A 286 4.78 -7.81 7.25
N ASP A 287 5.93 -7.81 7.91
CA ASP A 287 7.25 -7.86 7.26
C ASP A 287 7.59 -9.27 6.75
N GLY A 288 7.00 -10.31 7.36
CA GLY A 288 7.29 -11.69 7.02
C GLY A 288 6.34 -12.24 5.97
N TYR A 289 5.06 -12.35 6.30
CA TYR A 289 4.07 -13.03 5.45
C TYR A 289 3.62 -12.11 4.31
N VAL A 290 3.03 -10.96 4.63
CA VAL A 290 2.46 -10.05 3.62
C VAL A 290 3.54 -9.56 2.66
N GLN A 291 4.69 -9.10 3.18
CA GLN A 291 5.75 -8.57 2.33
C GLN A 291 6.33 -9.62 1.38
N ASN A 292 6.49 -10.88 1.81
CA ASN A 292 6.98 -11.93 0.91
C ASN A 292 6.00 -12.24 -0.21
N ILE A 293 4.71 -12.33 0.10
CA ILE A 293 3.68 -12.52 -0.93
C ILE A 293 3.70 -11.36 -1.92
N ARG A 294 3.76 -10.11 -1.42
CA ARG A 294 3.88 -8.91 -2.26
C ARG A 294 5.09 -8.97 -3.19
N THR A 295 6.23 -9.44 -2.70
CA THR A 295 7.46 -9.58 -3.49
C THR A 295 7.33 -10.66 -4.56
N MET A 296 6.72 -11.81 -4.24
CA MET A 296 6.46 -12.88 -5.22
C MET A 296 5.58 -12.38 -6.38
N PHE A 297 4.47 -11.67 -6.08
CA PHE A 297 3.65 -11.03 -7.13
C PHE A 297 4.45 -9.99 -7.91
N ARG A 298 5.29 -9.19 -7.25
CA ARG A 298 6.05 -8.15 -7.96
C ARG A 298 7.06 -8.74 -8.93
N HIS A 299 7.67 -9.88 -8.59
CA HIS A 299 8.65 -10.57 -9.45
C HIS A 299 8.07 -10.91 -10.83
N GLY A 300 6.86 -11.48 -10.88
CA GLY A 300 6.25 -11.89 -12.14
C GLY A 300 5.66 -10.76 -12.99
N CYS A 301 5.52 -9.53 -12.46
CA CYS A 301 4.83 -8.44 -13.15
C CYS A 301 5.47 -8.11 -14.50
N THR A 302 6.81 -8.11 -14.58
CA THR A 302 7.55 -7.80 -15.80
C THR A 302 7.48 -8.95 -16.80
N GLU A 303 7.78 -10.17 -16.38
CA GLU A 303 7.88 -11.34 -17.26
C GLU A 303 6.52 -11.75 -17.82
N HIS A 304 5.47 -11.72 -16.98
CA HIS A 304 4.13 -12.17 -17.34
C HIS A 304 3.20 -11.02 -17.75
N ASP A 305 3.75 -9.80 -17.85
CA ASP A 305 3.06 -8.59 -18.30
C ASP A 305 1.69 -8.39 -17.63
N TYR A 306 1.68 -8.34 -16.29
CA TYR A 306 0.47 -8.07 -15.53
C TYR A 306 0.64 -6.92 -14.56
N ARG A 307 -0.46 -6.21 -14.31
CA ARG A 307 -0.49 -5.14 -13.33
C ARG A 307 -0.43 -5.71 -11.92
N TYR A 308 0.47 -5.18 -11.11
CA TYR A 308 0.57 -5.54 -9.71
C TYR A 308 -0.77 -5.34 -8.96
N PRO A 309 -1.38 -6.39 -8.38
CA PRO A 309 -2.74 -6.35 -7.85
C PRO A 309 -2.88 -5.59 -6.52
N PHE A 310 -1.76 -5.30 -5.84
CA PHE A 310 -1.76 -4.69 -4.50
C PHE A 310 -1.18 -3.28 -4.44
N SER A 311 -1.21 -2.53 -5.56
CA SER A 311 -0.86 -1.10 -5.56
C SER A 311 -1.77 -0.33 -4.59
N ASP A 312 -1.18 0.49 -3.72
CA ASP A 312 -1.88 1.37 -2.76
C ASP A 312 -2.82 0.67 -1.75
N VAL A 313 -2.57 -0.61 -1.48
CA VAL A 313 -3.38 -1.38 -0.53
C VAL A 313 -3.07 -0.98 0.92
N LYS A 314 -4.05 -0.32 1.55
CA LYS A 314 -4.12 -0.15 3.02
C LYS A 314 -4.73 -1.39 3.65
N ILE A 315 -3.95 -2.09 4.46
CA ILE A 315 -4.37 -3.25 5.24
C ILE A 315 -4.85 -2.77 6.61
N ARG A 316 -6.05 -3.19 7.02
CA ARG A 316 -6.51 -3.01 8.41
C ARG A 316 -6.08 -4.22 9.21
N TRP A 317 -5.20 -4.01 10.18
CA TRP A 317 -4.68 -5.09 11.03
C TRP A 317 -5.67 -5.39 12.17
N PRO A 318 -6.16 -6.65 12.30
CA PRO A 318 -6.92 -7.10 13.45
C PRO A 318 -6.16 -6.92 14.77
N LEU A 319 -6.90 -6.76 15.87
CA LEU A 319 -6.33 -6.66 17.22
C LEU A 319 -5.78 -7.98 17.76
N GLY A 320 -5.98 -9.09 17.02
CA GLY A 320 -5.55 -10.42 17.45
C GLY A 320 -4.06 -10.70 17.41
N TYR A 321 -3.30 -9.83 16.77
CA TYR A 321 -1.85 -9.95 16.70
C TYR A 321 -1.19 -9.51 17.99
N ARG A 322 -0.13 -10.21 18.37
CA ARG A 322 0.70 -9.78 19.49
C ARG A 322 1.45 -8.49 19.12
N PRO A 323 1.50 -7.48 20.02
CA PRO A 323 2.34 -6.31 19.80
C PRO A 323 3.82 -6.71 19.67
N SER A 324 4.58 -5.96 18.87
CA SER A 324 6.03 -6.13 18.80
C SER A 324 6.65 -5.66 20.10
N ILE A 325 7.49 -6.48 20.72
CA ILE A 325 8.28 -6.08 21.89
C ILE A 325 9.51 -5.34 21.36
N PRO A 326 9.71 -4.05 21.72
CA PRO A 326 10.95 -3.34 21.43
C PRO A 326 12.11 -4.08 22.08
N ARG A 327 13.17 -4.35 21.32
CA ARG A 327 14.40 -4.92 21.89
C ARG A 327 15.36 -3.76 22.15
N GLU A 328 15.49 -3.38 23.41
CA GLU A 328 16.51 -2.43 23.84
C GLU A 328 17.87 -3.11 23.75
N GLY A 329 18.89 -2.37 23.31
CA GLY A 329 20.26 -2.85 23.35
C GLY A 329 20.69 -3.08 24.80
N LEU A 330 21.53 -4.09 25.06
CA LEU A 330 22.11 -4.26 26.38
C LEU A 330 22.88 -2.98 26.74
N SER A 331 22.60 -2.42 27.93
CA SER A 331 23.36 -1.29 28.46
C SER A 331 24.81 -1.72 28.71
N ASP A 332 25.74 -0.78 28.62
CA ASP A 332 27.16 -1.07 28.82
C ASP A 332 27.47 -1.55 30.25
N GLN A 333 26.62 -1.17 31.21
CA GLN A 333 26.67 -1.68 32.59
C GLN A 333 26.34 -3.17 32.66
N ILE A 334 25.27 -3.62 32.01
CA ILE A 334 24.89 -5.04 31.98
C ILE A 334 25.92 -5.86 31.20
N LYS A 335 26.53 -5.28 30.14
CA LYS A 335 27.68 -5.90 29.47
C LYS A 335 28.86 -6.05 30.43
N GLY A 336 29.23 -4.98 31.14
CA GLY A 336 30.34 -4.99 32.09
C GLY A 336 30.16 -6.02 33.21
N GLU A 337 28.95 -6.14 33.76
CA GLU A 337 28.62 -7.14 34.80
C GLU A 337 28.66 -8.58 34.25
N ALA A 338 28.07 -8.83 33.08
CA ALA A 338 28.06 -10.16 32.47
C ALA A 338 29.46 -10.66 32.06
N PHE A 339 30.33 -9.76 31.57
CA PHE A 339 31.71 -10.09 31.22
C PHE A 339 32.66 -10.06 32.43
N GLY A 340 32.37 -9.26 33.46
CA GLY A 340 33.15 -9.19 34.70
C GLY A 340 33.01 -10.43 35.58
N SER A 341 31.85 -11.09 35.58
CA SER A 341 31.65 -12.36 36.30
C SER A 341 32.21 -13.59 35.57
N ALA A 342 32.68 -13.45 34.33
CA ALA A 342 33.16 -14.55 33.50
C ALA A 342 34.69 -14.72 33.49
N LEU A 343 35.44 -13.85 34.18
CA LEU A 343 36.87 -14.04 34.38
C LEU A 343 37.09 -15.06 35.51
N PRO A 344 37.77 -16.20 35.26
CA PRO A 344 38.11 -17.12 36.34
C PRO A 344 39.02 -16.39 37.35
N PRO A 345 38.90 -16.68 38.66
CA PRO A 345 39.76 -16.08 39.66
C PRO A 345 41.22 -16.38 39.31
N ASP A 346 41.99 -15.30 39.22
CA ASP A 346 43.38 -15.27 38.81
C ASP A 346 44.20 -16.30 39.60
N SER A 347 44.81 -17.25 38.89
CA SER A 347 45.70 -18.27 39.45
C SER A 347 47.08 -17.67 39.74
N SER A 348 47.15 -16.61 40.55
CA SER A 348 48.39 -15.93 40.93
C SER A 348 48.65 -16.07 42.43
N THR A 349 48.78 -17.32 42.90
CA THR A 349 49.53 -17.60 44.13
C THR A 349 50.14 -19.01 44.04
N ARG A 350 51.24 -19.13 43.29
CA ARG A 350 52.16 -20.25 43.46
C ARG A 350 53.09 -19.91 44.63
N PRO A 351 53.16 -20.70 45.71
CA PRO A 351 54.17 -20.51 46.73
C PRO A 351 55.53 -20.91 46.16
N CYS A 352 56.49 -19.98 46.21
CA CYS A 352 57.89 -20.24 45.91
C CYS A 352 58.41 -21.41 46.76
N CYS A 353 58.80 -22.51 46.11
CA CYS A 353 59.63 -23.54 46.72
C CYS A 353 60.98 -22.92 47.11
N ARG A 354 61.17 -22.71 48.41
CA ARG A 354 62.47 -22.34 48.98
C ARG A 354 63.28 -23.62 49.15
N SER A 355 64.30 -23.76 48.30
CA SER A 355 65.39 -24.71 48.49
C SER A 355 66.00 -24.51 49.88
N SER A 356 65.99 -25.57 50.69
CA SER A 356 66.77 -25.68 51.92
C SER A 356 67.71 -26.85 51.72
N ALA A 357 69.00 -26.54 51.62
CA ALA A 357 70.08 -27.50 51.64
C ALA A 357 70.15 -28.20 53.01
N THR A 358 70.35 -29.50 53.01
CA THR A 358 71.27 -30.18 53.96
C THR A 358 71.76 -31.46 53.34
#